data_AF-U2CFP1-F1
#
_entry.id   AF-U2CFP1-F1
#
_cell.length_a   1.000
_cell.length_b   1.000
_cell.length_c   1.000
_cell.angle_alpha   90.00
_cell.angle_beta   90.00
_cell.angle_gamma   90.00
#
_symmetry.space_group_name_H-M   'P 1'
#
loop_
_entity.id
_entity.type
_entity.pdbx_description
1 polymer ?
#
loop_
_entity_poly.entity_id
_entity_poly.type
_entity_poly.pdbx_seq_one_letter_code
_entity_poly.pdbx_strand_id
1 'polypeptide(L)'
;MEKLKIYFDSKAIIITTIIGLLNSFYFSNKSLMLLLCVIEVLWLFDNFIKGKYVDYVCLYLIFLAFSMESGNFVGEEGFYGFKNFRIAGLNVAVWMLLPILFSCIANYRLFYQRLGSLHRSILNKLTFFTISGMIMGVIVYLLDDYGFRSKAGSMTEMINSYYGYTIPFLTILSVSWCLVKEGVGLSKVKQYLFACLPATAIIFIVCLATENYGNRMGLASLQVSDIYFLLIASIILLSYKQFSLKEKVIIFITSIIIAILSLMYNASGKIIIILMLSPIVWLYILGKQGHKTQAFLYILIGLVVLMIVVPITGLPFISGDNIVFQTKMADVAGLLNWGSDNWLLSIPESPRMRITEFMNVGYEYILHPWYVFGGKGFCGNIQDHLGLFTFLDESAFSNWQLELGAYRGLHESFNTFFLVGGISGLYILFSSLKDILKNMDLSPWLMFGGLWLFLFYGYHMNVSIFGITSLVVGLIEVDKIRL
;
A
#
# COMPACT_ATOMS: atom_id res chain seq x y z
N MET A 1 33.89 4.07 3.47
CA MET A 1 33.34 3.64 2.16
C MET A 1 32.59 2.33 2.37
N GLU A 2 31.27 2.39 2.52
CA GLU A 2 30.44 1.19 2.54
C GLU A 2 30.52 0.55 1.15
N LYS A 3 30.96 -0.71 1.04
CA LYS A 3 31.01 -1.43 -0.24
C LYS A 3 29.62 -1.36 -0.89
N LEU A 4 29.58 -1.04 -2.19
CA LEU A 4 28.37 -1.15 -3.03
C LEU A 4 27.69 -2.50 -2.72
N LYS A 5 26.53 -2.43 -2.05
CA LYS A 5 25.74 -3.63 -1.74
C LYS A 5 25.07 -4.06 -3.03
N ILE A 6 25.28 -5.32 -3.42
CA ILE A 6 24.67 -5.88 -4.63
C ILE A 6 23.20 -6.18 -4.31
N TYR A 7 22.29 -5.43 -4.95
CA TYR A 7 20.83 -5.60 -4.90
C TYR A 7 20.34 -6.59 -5.94
N PHE A 8 21.06 -6.75 -7.05
CA PHE A 8 20.70 -7.71 -8.09
C PHE A 8 20.94 -9.15 -7.62
N ASP A 9 19.86 -9.93 -7.53
CA ASP A 9 19.89 -11.39 -7.34
C ASP A 9 18.99 -12.05 -8.39
N SER A 10 19.60 -12.73 -9.36
CA SER A 10 18.88 -13.40 -10.44
C SER A 10 17.97 -14.52 -9.93
N LYS A 11 18.33 -15.22 -8.86
CA LYS A 11 17.49 -16.29 -8.29
C LYS A 11 16.24 -15.70 -7.67
N ALA A 12 16.38 -14.60 -6.92
CA ALA A 12 15.24 -13.89 -6.34
C ALA A 12 14.29 -13.39 -7.44
N ILE A 13 14.82 -12.81 -8.52
CA ILE A 13 14.01 -12.34 -9.66
C ILE A 13 13.27 -13.52 -10.31
N ILE A 14 13.95 -14.63 -10.60
CA ILE A 14 13.33 -15.80 -11.24
C ILE A 14 12.19 -16.36 -10.38
N ILE A 15 12.44 -16.58 -9.07
CA ILE A 15 11.43 -17.09 -8.14
C ILE A 15 10.21 -16.17 -8.10
N THR A 16 10.46 -14.86 -7.95
CA THR A 16 9.40 -13.84 -7.89
C THR A 16 8.57 -13.83 -9.17
N THR A 17 9.22 -13.86 -10.34
CA THR A 17 8.55 -13.90 -11.64
C THR A 17 7.72 -15.18 -11.81
N ILE A 18 8.24 -16.35 -11.43
CA ILE A 18 7.50 -17.62 -11.55
C ILE A 18 6.24 -17.57 -10.69
N ILE A 19 6.35 -17.16 -9.42
CA ILE A 19 5.20 -17.09 -8.51
C ILE A 19 4.17 -16.09 -9.01
N GLY A 20 4.62 -14.92 -9.49
CA GLY A 20 3.73 -13.91 -10.04
C GLY A 20 3.02 -14.37 -11.31
N LEU A 21 3.73 -15.02 -12.24
CA LEU A 21 3.10 -15.62 -13.43
C LEU A 21 2.11 -16.73 -13.06
N LEU A 22 2.44 -17.61 -12.12
CA LEU A 22 1.51 -18.65 -11.69
C LEU A 22 0.21 -18.05 -11.11
N ASN A 23 0.32 -17.02 -10.27
CA ASN A 23 -0.86 -16.31 -9.76
C ASN A 23 -1.63 -15.61 -10.89
N SER A 24 -0.95 -14.90 -11.78
CA SER A 24 -1.59 -14.16 -12.89
C SER A 24 -2.34 -15.05 -13.89
N PHE A 25 -1.88 -16.28 -14.13
CA PHE A 25 -2.51 -17.18 -15.13
C PHE A 25 -3.45 -18.22 -14.53
N TYR A 26 -3.26 -18.58 -13.26
CA TYR A 26 -4.01 -19.67 -12.64
C TYR A 26 -4.89 -19.24 -11.47
N PHE A 27 -5.06 -17.94 -11.20
CA PHE A 27 -5.87 -17.44 -10.08
C PHE A 27 -7.28 -18.05 -9.99
N SER A 28 -7.92 -18.40 -11.12
CA SER A 28 -9.26 -19.03 -11.14
C SER A 28 -9.22 -20.56 -11.01
N ASN A 29 -8.06 -21.18 -11.24
CA ASN A 29 -7.88 -22.62 -11.12
C ASN A 29 -7.63 -23.03 -9.66
N LYS A 30 -8.71 -23.40 -8.96
CA LYS A 30 -8.68 -23.80 -7.54
C LYS A 30 -7.62 -24.86 -7.22
N SER A 31 -7.50 -25.91 -8.05
CA SER A 31 -6.62 -27.05 -7.78
C SER A 31 -5.15 -26.65 -7.89
N LEU A 32 -4.77 -25.93 -8.95
CA LEU A 32 -3.40 -25.46 -9.14
C LEU A 32 -3.01 -24.42 -8.08
N MET A 33 -3.90 -23.49 -7.76
CA MET A 33 -3.63 -22.50 -6.71
C MET A 33 -3.57 -23.13 -5.31
N LEU A 34 -4.38 -24.16 -5.05
CA LEU A 34 -4.29 -24.89 -3.78
C LEU A 34 -2.95 -25.60 -3.67
N LEU A 35 -2.50 -26.28 -4.72
CA LEU A 35 -1.19 -26.93 -4.75
C LEU A 35 -0.06 -25.92 -4.53
N LEU A 36 -0.11 -24.77 -5.22
CA LEU A 36 0.85 -23.68 -5.04
C LEU A 36 0.84 -23.19 -3.58
N CYS A 37 -0.34 -22.93 -3.01
CA CYS A 37 -0.47 -22.47 -1.63
C CYS A 37 0.07 -23.48 -0.61
N VAL A 38 -0.15 -24.78 -0.82
CA VAL A 38 0.43 -25.83 0.03
C VAL A 38 1.96 -25.80 -0.03
N ILE A 39 2.55 -25.67 -1.23
CA ILE A 39 4.00 -25.55 -1.40
C ILE A 39 4.54 -24.30 -0.68
N GLU A 40 3.88 -23.15 -0.85
CA GLU A 40 4.24 -21.89 -0.20
C GLU A 40 4.21 -22.01 1.34
N VAL A 41 3.15 -22.61 1.89
CA VAL A 41 3.02 -22.86 3.34
C VAL A 41 4.11 -23.79 3.86
N LEU A 42 4.36 -24.91 3.18
CA LEU A 42 5.42 -25.86 3.57
C LEU A 42 6.79 -25.19 3.56
N TRP A 43 7.06 -24.33 2.56
CA TRP A 43 8.33 -23.63 2.46
C TRP A 43 8.51 -22.58 3.56
N LEU A 44 7.47 -21.82 3.91
CA LEU A 44 7.50 -20.91 5.05
C LEU A 44 7.71 -21.66 6.36
N PHE A 45 7.00 -22.77 6.56
CA PHE A 45 7.08 -23.56 7.78
C PHE A 45 8.48 -24.18 7.96
N ASP A 46 9.09 -24.69 6.88
CA ASP A 46 10.47 -25.20 6.89
C ASP A 46 11.47 -24.12 7.32
N ASN A 47 11.36 -22.90 6.77
CA ASN A 47 12.25 -21.80 7.15
C ASN A 47 12.04 -21.37 8.61
N PHE A 48 10.79 -21.36 9.08
CA PHE A 48 10.48 -21.05 10.47
C PHE A 48 11.09 -22.07 11.45
N ILE A 49 10.91 -23.37 11.20
CA ILE A 49 11.48 -24.45 12.03
C ILE A 49 13.00 -24.38 12.06
N LYS A 50 13.63 -24.13 10.90
CA LYS A 50 15.09 -23.99 10.80
C LYS A 50 15.63 -22.67 11.38
N GLY A 51 14.76 -21.78 11.87
CA GLY A 51 15.14 -20.49 12.42
C GLY A 51 15.69 -19.51 11.38
N LYS A 52 15.38 -19.69 10.09
CA LYS A 52 15.81 -18.81 8.99
C LYS A 52 14.77 -17.70 8.78
N TYR A 53 14.73 -16.75 9.70
CA TYR A 53 13.67 -15.72 9.77
C TYR A 53 13.74 -14.72 8.62
N VAL A 54 14.93 -14.38 8.13
CA VAL A 54 15.12 -13.52 6.95
C VAL A 54 14.58 -14.19 5.70
N ASP A 55 14.89 -15.48 5.50
CA ASP A 55 14.40 -16.25 4.36
C ASP A 55 12.88 -16.39 4.39
N TYR A 56 12.33 -16.61 5.58
CA TYR A 56 10.90 -16.58 5.81
C TYR A 56 10.28 -15.27 5.32
N VAL A 57 10.79 -14.11 5.79
CA VAL A 57 10.24 -12.79 5.43
C VAL A 57 10.34 -12.55 3.93
N CYS A 58 11.46 -12.91 3.31
CA CYS A 58 11.66 -12.80 1.87
C CYS A 58 10.60 -13.58 1.07
N LEU A 59 10.33 -14.83 1.45
CA LEU A 59 9.33 -15.67 0.79
C LEU A 59 7.91 -15.20 1.07
N TYR A 60 7.62 -14.85 2.33
CA TYR A 60 6.31 -14.31 2.74
C TYR A 60 5.98 -13.02 1.98
N LEU A 61 6.98 -12.14 1.81
CA LEU A 61 6.88 -10.96 0.97
C LEU A 61 6.46 -11.34 -0.44
N ILE A 62 7.17 -12.26 -1.11
CA ILE A 62 6.84 -12.63 -2.50
C ILE A 62 5.44 -13.24 -2.59
N PHE A 63 5.13 -14.26 -1.78
CA PHE A 63 3.87 -15.00 -1.87
C PHE A 63 2.66 -14.09 -1.66
N LEU A 64 2.77 -13.14 -0.73
CA LEU A 64 1.69 -12.21 -0.46
C LEU A 64 1.68 -11.03 -1.46
N ALA A 65 2.84 -10.45 -1.80
CA ALA A 65 2.94 -9.36 -2.76
C ALA A 65 2.44 -9.75 -4.16
N PHE A 66 2.59 -11.01 -4.57
CA PHE A 66 2.20 -11.48 -5.90
C PHE A 66 0.92 -12.32 -5.93
N SER A 67 0.22 -12.46 -4.80
CA SER A 67 -1.14 -13.00 -4.81
C SER A 67 -2.10 -12.07 -5.56
N MET A 68 -3.22 -12.57 -6.07
CA MET A 68 -4.33 -11.69 -6.51
C MET A 68 -5.23 -11.35 -5.32
N GLU A 69 -5.80 -10.14 -5.24
CA GLU A 69 -6.55 -9.68 -4.05
C GLU A 69 -7.92 -9.05 -4.33
N SER A 70 -8.13 -8.48 -5.52
CA SER A 70 -9.37 -7.76 -5.85
C SER A 70 -10.16 -8.47 -6.94
N GLY A 71 -11.32 -9.01 -6.59
CA GLY A 71 -12.27 -9.57 -7.58
C GLY A 71 -12.66 -8.55 -8.64
N ASN A 72 -12.73 -7.27 -8.26
CA ASN A 72 -13.01 -6.15 -9.18
C ASN A 72 -11.88 -5.85 -10.18
N PHE A 73 -10.66 -6.35 -9.95
CA PHE A 73 -9.56 -6.26 -10.93
C PHE A 73 -9.38 -7.57 -11.69
N VAL A 74 -9.68 -8.69 -11.04
CA VAL A 74 -9.58 -10.02 -11.62
C VAL A 74 -10.72 -10.28 -12.61
N GLY A 75 -11.92 -9.74 -12.35
CA GLY A 75 -13.10 -9.92 -13.21
C GLY A 75 -13.84 -11.23 -12.99
N GLU A 76 -13.58 -11.94 -11.88
CA GLU A 76 -14.14 -13.26 -11.58
C GLU A 76 -14.69 -13.28 -10.14
N GLU A 77 -15.82 -13.97 -9.93
CA GLU A 77 -16.43 -14.15 -8.60
C GLU A 77 -15.59 -15.05 -7.68
N GLY A 78 -14.78 -15.95 -8.26
CA GLY A 78 -13.93 -16.89 -7.54
C GLY A 78 -12.48 -16.83 -7.97
N PHE A 79 -11.60 -16.33 -7.08
CA PHE A 79 -10.16 -16.36 -7.27
C PHE A 79 -9.45 -16.87 -6.02
N TYR A 80 -8.36 -17.60 -6.25
CA TYR A 80 -7.64 -18.41 -5.27
C TYR A 80 -6.18 -17.98 -5.19
N GLY A 81 -5.54 -18.22 -4.06
CA GLY A 81 -4.14 -17.87 -3.85
C GLY A 81 -3.79 -17.75 -2.39
N PHE A 82 -2.51 -17.48 -2.10
CA PHE A 82 -1.97 -17.41 -0.74
C PHE A 82 -2.76 -16.47 0.18
N LYS A 83 -3.19 -15.33 -0.36
CA LYS A 83 -4.05 -14.39 0.37
C LYS A 83 -5.49 -14.89 0.48
N ASN A 84 -6.08 -15.51 -0.54
CA ASN A 84 -7.53 -15.75 -0.58
C ASN A 84 -7.98 -17.06 0.07
N PHE A 85 -7.13 -18.08 0.13
CA PHE A 85 -7.47 -19.31 0.84
C PHE A 85 -7.71 -19.02 2.32
N ARG A 86 -8.80 -19.58 2.86
CA ARG A 86 -9.15 -19.44 4.27
C ARG A 86 -9.18 -20.79 4.96
N ILE A 87 -8.61 -20.84 6.17
CA ILE A 87 -8.66 -21.98 7.08
C ILE A 87 -9.29 -21.46 8.37
N ALA A 88 -10.37 -22.10 8.84
CA ALA A 88 -11.12 -21.65 10.02
C ALA A 88 -11.47 -20.14 10.00
N GLY A 89 -11.88 -19.63 8.84
CA GLY A 89 -12.32 -18.23 8.66
C GLY A 89 -11.19 -17.21 8.45
N LEU A 90 -9.93 -17.56 8.71
CA LEU A 90 -8.77 -16.67 8.53
C LEU A 90 -7.99 -17.02 7.26
N ASN A 91 -7.47 -15.99 6.60
CA ASN A 91 -6.65 -16.15 5.41
C ASN A 91 -5.35 -16.91 5.73
N VAL A 92 -4.87 -17.77 4.83
CA VAL A 92 -3.63 -18.55 5.01
C VAL A 92 -2.44 -17.62 5.27
N ALA A 93 -2.38 -16.47 4.59
CA ALA A 93 -1.39 -15.44 4.85
C ALA A 93 -1.35 -14.98 6.33
N VAL A 94 -2.50 -14.93 7.02
CA VAL A 94 -2.57 -14.57 8.45
C VAL A 94 -2.15 -15.72 9.33
N TRP A 95 -2.55 -16.96 9.02
CA TRP A 95 -2.06 -18.15 9.73
C TRP A 95 -0.54 -18.22 9.73
N MET A 96 0.09 -17.87 8.61
CA MET A 96 1.54 -17.85 8.49
C MET A 96 2.19 -16.75 9.35
N LEU A 97 1.52 -15.64 9.66
CA LEU A 97 2.04 -14.64 10.59
C LEU A 97 2.06 -15.13 12.06
N LEU A 98 1.11 -15.99 12.47
CA LEU A 98 0.92 -16.34 13.88
C LEU A 98 2.16 -16.93 14.57
N PRO A 99 2.90 -17.90 13.99
CA PRO A 99 4.12 -18.42 14.63
C PRO A 99 5.17 -17.35 14.91
N ILE A 100 5.30 -16.37 14.01
CA ILE A 100 6.24 -15.25 14.18
C ILE A 100 5.75 -14.29 15.25
N LEU A 101 4.45 -13.99 15.26
CA LEU A 101 3.83 -13.16 16.28
C LEU A 101 4.03 -13.76 17.68
N PHE A 102 3.77 -15.06 17.85
CA PHE A 102 4.02 -15.74 19.13
C PHE A 102 5.50 -15.68 19.51
N SER A 103 6.42 -15.86 18.55
CA SER A 103 7.86 -15.71 18.79
C SER A 103 8.22 -14.29 19.22
N CYS A 104 7.62 -13.27 18.59
CA CYS A 104 7.82 -11.86 18.91
C CYS A 104 7.32 -11.54 20.33
N ILE A 105 6.09 -11.95 20.66
CA ILE A 105 5.47 -11.72 21.98
C ILE A 105 6.28 -12.42 23.08
N ALA A 106 6.67 -13.68 22.88
CA ALA A 106 7.48 -14.42 23.85
C ALA A 106 8.84 -13.75 24.12
N ASN A 107 9.35 -12.96 23.17
CA ASN A 107 10.66 -12.30 23.26
C ASN A 107 10.56 -10.77 23.21
N TYR A 108 9.42 -10.19 23.62
CA TYR A 108 9.12 -8.77 23.43
C TYR A 108 10.18 -7.83 24.06
N ARG A 109 10.78 -8.22 25.19
CA ARG A 109 11.85 -7.43 25.84
C ARG A 109 13.08 -7.32 24.96
N LEU A 110 13.54 -8.46 24.42
CA LEU A 110 14.68 -8.51 23.52
C LEU A 110 14.40 -7.76 22.23
N PHE A 111 13.20 -7.95 21.67
CA PHE A 111 12.73 -7.21 20.50
C PHE A 111 12.84 -5.70 20.73
N TYR A 112 12.24 -5.19 21.82
CA TYR A 112 12.21 -3.76 22.09
C TYR A 112 13.60 -3.15 22.33
N GLN A 113 14.47 -3.87 23.04
CA GLN A 113 15.84 -3.42 23.32
C GLN A 113 16.68 -3.25 22.05
N ARG A 114 16.48 -4.11 21.05
CA ARG A 114 17.24 -4.08 19.80
C ARG A 114 16.67 -3.13 18.74
N LEU A 115 15.48 -2.58 18.95
CA LEU A 115 14.92 -1.55 18.06
C LEU A 115 15.66 -0.22 18.25
N GLY A 116 16.07 0.40 17.15
CA GLY A 116 16.59 1.75 17.15
C GLY A 116 15.50 2.79 17.46
N SER A 117 15.91 4.03 17.75
CA SER A 117 15.04 5.06 18.32
C SER A 117 13.92 5.50 17.37
N LEU A 118 14.23 5.64 16.08
CA LEU A 118 13.25 6.03 15.06
C LEU A 118 12.22 4.93 14.86
N HIS A 119 12.67 3.68 14.74
CA HIS A 119 11.80 2.52 14.60
C HIS A 119 10.86 2.39 15.81
N ARG A 120 11.42 2.49 17.03
CA ARG A 120 10.65 2.45 18.28
C ARG A 120 9.60 3.57 18.36
N SER A 121 9.95 4.78 17.94
CA SER A 121 9.02 5.92 17.90
C SER A 121 7.79 5.62 17.03
N ILE A 122 8.01 5.19 15.78
CA ILE A 122 6.91 4.86 14.86
C ILE A 122 6.10 3.67 15.40
N LEU A 123 6.77 2.63 15.90
CA LEU A 123 6.08 1.46 16.44
C LEU A 123 5.19 1.82 17.64
N ASN A 124 5.66 2.65 18.57
CA ASN A 124 4.88 3.11 19.71
C ASN A 124 3.64 3.90 19.25
N LYS A 125 3.77 4.80 18.26
CA LYS A 125 2.65 5.58 17.72
C LYS A 125 1.60 4.67 17.07
N LEU A 126 2.02 3.69 16.27
CA LEU A 126 1.11 2.72 15.64
C LEU A 126 0.48 1.76 16.65
N THR A 127 1.22 1.39 17.71
CA THR A 127 0.69 0.61 18.84
C THR A 127 -0.41 1.38 19.54
N PHE A 128 -0.18 2.65 19.84
CA PHE A 128 -1.19 3.53 20.44
C PHE A 128 -2.43 3.64 19.54
N PHE A 129 -2.26 3.93 18.25
CA PHE A 129 -3.37 3.98 17.28
C PHE A 129 -4.16 2.67 17.23
N THR A 130 -3.47 1.52 17.23
CA THR A 130 -4.12 0.21 17.15
C THR A 130 -4.91 -0.09 18.42
N ILE A 131 -4.31 0.12 19.59
CA ILE A 131 -4.97 -0.15 20.88
C ILE A 131 -6.13 0.82 21.10
N SER A 132 -5.94 2.12 20.86
CA SER A 132 -7.02 3.10 21.00
C SER A 132 -8.15 2.83 20.01
N GLY A 133 -7.82 2.49 18.76
CA GLY A 133 -8.77 2.12 17.73
C GLY A 133 -9.60 0.88 18.09
N MET A 134 -8.97 -0.15 18.67
CA MET A 134 -9.68 -1.31 19.20
C MET A 134 -10.63 -0.93 20.34
N ILE A 135 -10.14 -0.22 21.37
CA ILE A 135 -10.95 0.15 22.53
C ILE A 135 -12.16 1.00 22.11
N MET A 136 -11.93 2.03 21.30
CA MET A 136 -13.00 2.91 20.80
C MET A 136 -13.96 2.15 19.89
N GLY A 137 -13.48 1.18 19.10
CA GLY A 137 -14.33 0.34 18.26
C GLY A 137 -15.30 -0.51 19.09
N VAL A 138 -14.85 -1.08 20.21
CA VAL A 138 -15.75 -1.80 21.15
C VAL A 138 -16.77 -0.83 21.75
N ILE A 139 -16.33 0.35 22.20
CA ILE A 139 -17.21 1.36 22.80
C ILE A 139 -18.31 1.77 21.82
N VAL A 140 -17.94 2.13 20.58
CA VAL A 140 -18.90 2.54 19.53
C VAL A 140 -19.87 1.41 19.19
N TYR A 141 -19.40 0.17 19.13
CA TYR A 141 -20.27 -0.99 18.92
C TYR A 141 -21.27 -1.17 20.07
N LEU A 142 -20.84 -1.03 21.33
CA LEU A 142 -21.70 -1.17 22.51
C LEU A 142 -22.72 -0.04 22.64
N LEU A 143 -22.36 1.17 22.22
CA LEU A 143 -23.25 2.33 22.15
C LEU A 143 -24.30 2.21 21.05
N ASP A 144 -24.18 1.22 20.16
CA ASP A 144 -25.10 0.99 19.04
C ASP A 144 -25.19 2.23 18.13
N ASP A 145 -24.04 2.85 17.86
CA ASP A 145 -23.95 4.09 17.10
C ASP A 145 -24.61 3.92 15.73
N TYR A 146 -25.61 4.77 15.44
CA TYR A 146 -26.49 4.69 14.28
C TYR A 146 -27.20 3.33 14.07
N GLY A 147 -27.46 2.58 15.14
CA GLY A 147 -28.10 1.28 15.06
C GLY A 147 -27.18 0.19 14.50
N PHE A 148 -25.86 0.41 14.46
CA PHE A 148 -24.90 -0.52 13.89
C PHE A 148 -24.99 -1.93 14.49
N ARG A 149 -25.08 -2.05 15.82
CA ARG A 149 -25.13 -3.35 16.51
C ARG A 149 -26.46 -4.04 16.26
N SER A 150 -27.54 -3.27 16.18
CA SER A 150 -28.90 -3.79 15.95
C SER A 150 -29.13 -4.43 14.58
N LYS A 151 -28.28 -4.13 13.58
CA LYS A 151 -28.39 -4.66 12.21
C LYS A 151 -27.84 -6.10 12.13
N ALA A 152 -28.54 -6.97 11.40
CA ALA A 152 -28.07 -8.34 11.15
C ALA A 152 -26.70 -8.35 10.46
N GLY A 153 -25.79 -9.24 10.89
CA GLY A 153 -24.42 -9.30 10.36
C GLY A 153 -23.43 -8.31 10.97
N SER A 154 -23.86 -7.44 11.89
CA SER A 154 -23.00 -6.42 12.54
C SER A 154 -21.74 -6.98 13.20
N MET A 155 -21.80 -8.19 13.77
CA MET A 155 -20.65 -8.85 14.40
C MET A 155 -19.60 -9.28 13.37
N THR A 156 -20.03 -9.87 12.23
CA THR A 156 -19.14 -10.22 11.13
C THR A 156 -18.44 -8.98 10.60
N GLU A 157 -19.22 -7.92 10.43
CA GLU A 157 -18.75 -6.62 10.00
C GLU A 157 -17.76 -6.01 11.01
N MET A 158 -18.02 -6.12 12.32
CA MET A 158 -17.09 -5.73 13.39
C MET A 158 -15.76 -6.46 13.24
N ILE A 159 -15.79 -7.80 13.16
CA ILE A 159 -14.60 -8.65 13.02
C ILE A 159 -13.80 -8.29 11.77
N ASN A 160 -14.47 -8.10 10.62
CA ASN A 160 -13.83 -7.71 9.37
C ASN A 160 -13.05 -6.38 9.50
N SER A 161 -13.60 -5.43 10.26
CA SER A 161 -12.94 -4.13 10.46
C SER A 161 -11.72 -4.24 11.37
N TYR A 162 -11.83 -4.99 12.47
CA TYR A 162 -10.69 -5.28 13.32
C TYR A 162 -9.60 -6.01 12.55
N TYR A 163 -9.98 -6.99 11.75
CA TYR A 163 -9.08 -7.74 10.88
C TYR A 163 -8.34 -6.78 9.92
N GLY A 164 -9.05 -5.88 9.25
CA GLY A 164 -8.48 -4.91 8.30
C GLY A 164 -7.43 -3.97 8.91
N TYR A 165 -7.69 -3.42 10.10
CA TYR A 165 -6.78 -2.46 10.74
C TYR A 165 -5.67 -3.11 11.57
N THR A 166 -5.92 -4.28 12.15
CA THR A 166 -4.95 -4.94 13.04
C THR A 166 -3.83 -5.62 12.26
N ILE A 167 -4.14 -6.22 11.11
CA ILE A 167 -3.16 -6.99 10.33
C ILE A 167 -1.95 -6.17 9.90
N PRO A 168 -2.10 -4.96 9.31
CA PRO A 168 -0.94 -4.14 8.96
C PRO A 168 0.02 -3.94 10.14
N PHE A 169 -0.52 -3.70 11.34
CA PHE A 169 0.29 -3.55 12.55
C PHE A 169 0.96 -4.86 12.97
N LEU A 170 0.25 -5.98 12.95
CA LEU A 170 0.82 -7.31 13.25
C LEU A 170 1.92 -7.71 12.26
N THR A 171 1.75 -7.37 10.98
CA THR A 171 2.77 -7.61 9.95
C THR A 171 4.00 -6.75 10.21
N ILE A 172 3.84 -5.48 10.62
CA ILE A 172 4.97 -4.63 11.05
C ILE A 172 5.72 -5.31 12.20
N LEU A 173 5.03 -5.72 13.26
CA LEU A 173 5.64 -6.41 14.40
C LEU A 173 6.40 -7.68 13.98
N SER A 174 5.80 -8.48 13.10
CA SER A 174 6.38 -9.75 12.62
C SER A 174 7.64 -9.54 11.80
N VAL A 175 7.59 -8.65 10.80
CA VAL A 175 8.73 -8.33 9.94
C VAL A 175 9.85 -7.68 10.76
N SER A 176 9.51 -6.74 11.65
CA SER A 176 10.48 -6.11 12.55
C SER A 176 11.16 -7.14 13.46
N TRP A 177 10.41 -8.07 14.04
CA TRP A 177 10.98 -9.13 14.88
C TRP A 177 11.96 -10.00 14.11
N CYS A 178 11.58 -10.52 12.94
CA CYS A 178 12.43 -11.37 12.12
C CYS A 178 13.77 -10.70 11.78
N LEU A 179 13.73 -9.44 11.34
CA LEU A 179 14.94 -8.71 10.93
C LEU A 179 15.84 -8.32 12.12
N VAL A 180 15.24 -7.98 13.26
CA VAL A 180 15.97 -7.61 14.48
C VAL A 180 16.56 -8.83 15.19
N LYS A 181 15.87 -9.97 15.14
CA LYS A 181 16.33 -11.22 15.75
C LYS A 181 17.58 -11.75 15.09
N GLU A 182 17.57 -11.82 13.75
CA GLU A 182 18.69 -12.37 12.98
C GLU A 182 19.89 -11.41 12.93
N GLY A 183 19.65 -10.08 12.96
CA GLY A 183 20.67 -9.03 13.02
C GLY A 183 21.52 -8.88 11.76
N VAL A 184 21.72 -9.98 11.04
CA VAL A 184 22.39 -10.16 9.75
C VAL A 184 21.33 -10.56 8.72
N GLY A 185 21.50 -10.18 7.45
CA GLY A 185 20.56 -10.58 6.38
C GLY A 185 19.70 -9.46 5.80
N LEU A 186 19.82 -8.21 6.28
CA LEU A 186 19.14 -7.05 5.69
C LEU A 186 19.43 -6.90 4.18
N SER A 187 20.64 -7.26 3.73
CA SER A 187 20.99 -7.25 2.31
C SER A 187 20.12 -8.19 1.48
N LYS A 188 19.74 -9.35 2.03
CA LYS A 188 18.92 -10.35 1.34
C LYS A 188 17.49 -9.85 1.17
N VAL A 189 16.90 -9.26 2.20
CA VAL A 189 15.55 -8.65 2.09
C VAL A 189 15.52 -7.55 1.04
N LYS A 190 16.58 -6.73 0.98
CA LYS A 190 16.71 -5.70 -0.04
C LYS A 190 16.84 -6.24 -1.47
N GLN A 191 17.49 -7.40 -1.64
CA GLN A 191 17.53 -8.09 -2.93
C GLN A 191 16.13 -8.56 -3.35
N TYR A 192 15.32 -9.04 -2.41
CA TYR A 192 13.95 -9.48 -2.66
C TYR A 192 13.00 -8.31 -2.95
N LEU A 193 13.11 -7.20 -2.20
CA LEU A 193 12.39 -5.96 -2.50
C LEU A 193 12.77 -5.42 -3.89
N PHE A 194 14.06 -5.46 -4.24
CA PHE A 194 14.54 -5.09 -5.56
C PHE A 194 13.99 -6.04 -6.64
N ALA A 195 13.95 -7.35 -6.38
CA ALA A 195 13.46 -8.37 -7.31
C ALA A 195 11.98 -8.21 -7.68
N CYS A 196 11.14 -7.65 -6.79
CA CYS A 196 9.75 -7.31 -7.11
C CYS A 196 9.64 -6.39 -8.33
N LEU A 197 10.61 -5.50 -8.55
CA LEU A 197 10.58 -4.53 -9.64
C LEU A 197 10.71 -5.16 -11.04
N PRO A 198 11.81 -5.84 -11.41
CA PRO A 198 11.91 -6.52 -12.69
C PRO A 198 10.90 -7.64 -12.85
N ALA A 199 10.52 -8.35 -11.77
CA ALA A 199 9.49 -9.38 -11.85
C ALA A 199 8.14 -8.80 -12.29
N THR A 200 7.70 -7.69 -11.68
CA THR A 200 6.45 -7.01 -12.06
C THR A 200 6.47 -6.54 -13.51
N ALA A 201 7.59 -5.95 -13.97
CA ALA A 201 7.73 -5.53 -15.36
C ALA A 201 7.66 -6.72 -16.35
N ILE A 202 8.29 -7.85 -16.02
CA ILE A 202 8.22 -9.07 -16.83
C ILE A 202 6.79 -9.61 -16.87
N ILE A 203 6.10 -9.67 -15.74
CA ILE A 203 4.70 -10.15 -15.66
C ILE A 203 3.79 -9.27 -16.51
N PHE A 204 3.91 -7.94 -16.42
CA PHE A 204 3.19 -7.03 -17.30
C PHE A 204 3.41 -7.33 -18.79
N ILE A 205 4.66 -7.51 -19.22
CA ILE A 205 4.99 -7.83 -20.61
C ILE A 205 4.40 -9.18 -21.02
N VAL A 206 4.51 -10.20 -20.17
CA VAL A 206 4.01 -11.55 -20.47
C VAL A 206 2.48 -11.53 -20.55
N CYS A 207 1.79 -10.88 -19.61
CA CYS A 207 0.34 -10.72 -19.66
C CYS A 207 -0.10 -9.97 -20.93
N LEU A 208 0.62 -8.94 -21.34
CA LEU A 208 0.33 -8.21 -22.58
C LEU A 208 0.53 -9.11 -23.82
N ALA A 209 1.66 -9.81 -23.89
CA ALA A 209 2.02 -10.67 -25.03
C ALA A 209 1.12 -11.91 -25.17
N THR A 210 0.44 -12.30 -24.10
CA THR A 210 -0.48 -13.45 -24.07
C THR A 210 -1.95 -13.04 -24.01
N GLU A 211 -2.24 -11.73 -24.08
CA GLU A 211 -3.58 -11.18 -23.96
C GLU A 211 -4.31 -11.65 -22.68
N ASN A 212 -3.56 -11.84 -21.59
CA ASN A 212 -4.11 -12.24 -20.30
C ASN A 212 -4.70 -11.03 -19.56
N TYR A 213 -5.92 -10.66 -19.98
CA TYR A 213 -6.69 -9.56 -19.43
C TYR A 213 -7.68 -10.01 -18.36
N GLY A 214 -7.86 -9.15 -17.36
CA GLY A 214 -8.98 -9.13 -16.44
C GLY A 214 -9.96 -8.04 -16.77
N ASN A 215 -10.98 -7.93 -15.94
CA ASN A 215 -12.03 -6.95 -16.11
C ASN A 215 -12.04 -5.98 -14.92
N ARG A 216 -11.74 -4.71 -15.22
CA ARG A 216 -11.82 -3.61 -14.26
C ARG A 216 -12.93 -2.65 -14.68
N MET A 217 -14.09 -2.76 -14.01
CA MET A 217 -15.27 -1.93 -14.28
C MET A 217 -15.73 -1.94 -15.75
N GLY A 218 -15.68 -3.11 -16.40
CA GLY A 218 -16.06 -3.29 -17.80
C GLY A 218 -14.92 -3.05 -18.80
N LEU A 219 -13.71 -2.74 -18.35
CA LEU A 219 -12.57 -2.42 -19.21
C LEU A 219 -11.44 -3.44 -19.04
N ALA A 220 -10.84 -3.84 -20.16
CA ALA A 220 -9.74 -4.81 -20.17
C ALA A 220 -8.54 -4.24 -19.40
N SER A 221 -8.08 -4.98 -18.40
CA SER A 221 -6.91 -4.62 -17.59
C SER A 221 -5.94 -5.79 -17.52
N LEU A 222 -4.64 -5.56 -17.40
CA LEU A 222 -3.69 -6.68 -17.35
C LEU A 222 -3.77 -7.38 -15.99
N GLN A 223 -3.77 -8.72 -15.99
CA GLN A 223 -3.82 -9.55 -14.78
C GLN A 223 -2.48 -9.52 -14.02
N VAL A 224 -2.23 -8.43 -13.30
CA VAL A 224 -1.01 -8.22 -12.52
C VAL A 224 -1.35 -7.86 -11.08
N SER A 225 -0.59 -8.38 -10.12
CA SER A 225 -0.78 -8.05 -8.70
C SER A 225 -0.66 -6.55 -8.43
N ASP A 226 -1.51 -6.03 -7.54
CA ASP A 226 -1.66 -4.63 -7.16
C ASP A 226 -0.40 -3.93 -6.62
N ILE A 227 0.71 -4.64 -6.40
CA ILE A 227 1.98 -4.03 -5.98
C ILE A 227 2.52 -2.99 -6.96
N TYR A 228 2.08 -3.02 -8.22
CA TYR A 228 2.41 -1.98 -9.21
C TYR A 228 1.97 -0.58 -8.75
N PHE A 229 0.95 -0.47 -7.88
CA PHE A 229 0.53 0.81 -7.30
C PHE A 229 1.67 1.53 -6.57
N LEU A 230 2.54 0.80 -5.86
CA LEU A 230 3.72 1.38 -5.21
C LEU A 230 4.92 1.43 -6.15
N LEU A 231 5.13 0.38 -6.94
CA LEU A 231 6.31 0.25 -7.80
C LEU A 231 6.35 1.28 -8.92
N ILE A 232 5.24 1.96 -9.22
CA ILE A 232 5.27 3.06 -10.20
C ILE A 232 6.18 4.24 -9.77
N ALA A 233 6.44 4.41 -8.46
CA ALA A 233 7.38 5.39 -7.93
C ALA A 233 8.86 4.94 -8.04
N SER A 234 9.15 3.79 -8.64
CA SER A 234 10.50 3.20 -8.68
C SER A 234 11.54 4.02 -9.44
N ILE A 235 11.12 4.93 -10.32
CA ILE A 235 12.04 5.83 -11.03
C ILE A 235 12.87 6.69 -10.06
N ILE A 236 12.32 7.00 -8.89
CA ILE A 236 12.99 7.80 -7.85
C ILE A 236 14.24 7.07 -7.32
N LEU A 237 14.29 5.75 -7.39
CA LEU A 237 15.42 4.94 -6.94
C LEU A 237 16.74 5.29 -7.64
N LEU A 238 16.68 5.86 -8.86
CA LEU A 238 17.86 6.30 -9.62
C LEU A 238 18.68 7.37 -8.88
N SER A 239 18.04 8.14 -8.00
CA SER A 239 18.68 9.17 -7.16
C SER A 239 19.60 8.60 -6.09
N TYR A 240 19.42 7.34 -5.69
CA TYR A 240 20.19 6.77 -4.60
C TYR A 240 21.54 6.23 -5.08
N LYS A 241 22.61 6.62 -4.38
CA LYS A 241 24.00 6.25 -4.72
C LYS A 241 24.32 4.78 -4.48
N GLN A 242 23.52 4.09 -3.66
CA GLN A 242 23.73 2.69 -3.29
C GLN A 242 23.49 1.70 -4.43
N PHE A 243 22.78 2.10 -5.49
CA PHE A 243 22.57 1.26 -6.67
C PHE A 243 23.73 1.42 -7.66
N SER A 244 24.27 0.29 -8.10
CA SER A 244 25.28 0.24 -9.16
C SER A 244 24.70 0.70 -10.50
N LEU A 245 25.57 1.03 -11.47
CA LEU A 245 25.13 1.46 -12.80
C LEU A 245 24.22 0.42 -13.48
N LYS A 246 24.57 -0.88 -13.37
CA LYS A 246 23.75 -1.98 -13.92
C LYS A 246 22.35 -2.00 -13.29
N GLU A 247 22.27 -1.86 -11.98
CA GLU A 247 20.99 -1.82 -11.26
C GLU A 247 20.19 -0.58 -11.63
N LYS A 248 20.83 0.59 -11.81
CA LYS A 248 20.16 1.81 -12.26
C LYS A 248 19.57 1.65 -13.66
N VAL A 249 20.27 0.99 -14.58
CA VAL A 249 19.72 0.68 -15.92
C VAL A 249 18.49 -0.22 -15.82
N ILE A 250 18.54 -1.27 -14.99
CA ILE A 250 17.40 -2.17 -14.76
C ILE A 250 16.23 -1.38 -14.16
N ILE A 251 16.48 -0.57 -13.12
CA ILE A 251 15.47 0.29 -12.50
C ILE A 251 14.82 1.17 -13.56
N PHE A 252 15.61 1.88 -14.37
CA PHE A 252 15.08 2.80 -15.38
C PHE A 252 14.14 2.09 -16.36
N ILE A 253 14.58 0.97 -16.94
CA ILE A 253 13.79 0.20 -17.93
C ILE A 253 12.51 -0.33 -17.29
N THR A 254 12.61 -0.96 -16.12
CA THR A 254 11.47 -1.58 -15.44
C THR A 254 10.47 -0.55 -14.92
N SER A 255 10.95 0.60 -14.42
CA SER A 255 10.08 1.72 -14.00
C SER A 255 9.25 2.25 -15.17
N ILE A 256 9.86 2.41 -16.35
CA ILE A 256 9.16 2.88 -17.56
C ILE A 256 8.10 1.87 -17.99
N ILE A 257 8.45 0.58 -18.05
CA ILE A 257 7.51 -0.49 -18.41
C ILE A 257 6.31 -0.50 -17.46
N ILE A 258 6.55 -0.48 -16.15
CA ILE A 258 5.50 -0.47 -15.14
C ILE A 258 4.65 0.79 -15.28
N ALA A 259 5.25 1.97 -15.44
CA ALA A 259 4.50 3.21 -15.57
C ALA A 259 3.61 3.23 -16.82
N ILE A 260 4.16 2.89 -17.99
CA ILE A 260 3.42 2.87 -19.24
C ILE A 260 2.29 1.84 -19.20
N LEU A 261 2.58 0.59 -18.87
CA LEU A 261 1.58 -0.48 -18.90
C LEU A 261 0.53 -0.31 -17.79
N SER A 262 0.91 0.21 -16.62
CA SER A 262 -0.06 0.56 -15.59
C SER A 262 -0.98 1.70 -16.02
N LEU A 263 -0.48 2.73 -16.71
CA LEU A 263 -1.31 3.83 -17.23
C LEU A 263 -2.19 3.39 -18.41
N MET A 264 -1.69 2.50 -19.26
CA MET A 264 -2.44 2.03 -20.43
C MET A 264 -3.54 1.02 -20.08
N TYR A 265 -3.29 0.11 -19.14
CA TYR A 265 -4.21 -1.01 -18.90
C TYR A 265 -4.79 -1.04 -17.48
N ASN A 266 -4.10 -0.46 -16.51
CA ASN A 266 -4.46 -0.59 -15.09
C ASN A 266 -4.61 0.78 -14.40
N ALA A 267 -4.97 1.83 -15.15
CA ALA A 267 -4.98 3.21 -14.67
C ALA A 267 -5.87 3.39 -13.44
N SER A 268 -5.42 4.22 -12.51
CA SER A 268 -6.22 4.65 -11.36
C SER A 268 -5.82 6.05 -10.92
N GLY A 269 -6.71 6.76 -10.21
CA GLY A 269 -6.38 8.05 -9.64
C GLY A 269 -5.15 8.00 -8.72
N LYS A 270 -4.99 6.94 -7.92
CA LYS A 270 -3.81 6.77 -7.04
C LYS A 270 -2.50 6.67 -7.82
N ILE A 271 -2.49 5.96 -8.94
CA ILE A 271 -1.32 5.83 -9.83
C ILE A 271 -0.91 7.19 -10.36
N ILE A 272 -1.88 7.97 -10.86
CA ILE A 272 -1.62 9.30 -11.40
C ILE A 272 -1.10 10.23 -10.30
N ILE A 273 -1.72 10.22 -9.12
CA ILE A 273 -1.25 11.00 -7.95
C ILE A 273 0.20 10.63 -7.60
N ILE A 274 0.54 9.34 -7.53
CA ILE A 274 1.90 8.90 -7.21
C ILE A 274 2.89 9.35 -8.29
N LEU A 275 2.53 9.25 -9.56
CA LEU A 275 3.35 9.76 -10.66
C LEU A 275 3.56 11.28 -10.56
N MET A 276 2.54 12.04 -10.20
CA MET A 276 2.66 13.49 -9.99
C MET A 276 3.53 13.85 -8.78
N LEU A 277 3.41 13.08 -7.69
CA LEU A 277 4.23 13.27 -6.49
C LEU A 277 5.68 12.82 -6.69
N SER A 278 5.93 11.87 -7.60
CA SER A 278 7.24 11.25 -7.79
C SER A 278 8.35 12.25 -8.13
N PRO A 279 8.18 13.19 -9.09
CA PRO A 279 9.14 14.27 -9.33
C PRO A 279 9.39 15.13 -8.10
N ILE A 280 8.36 15.49 -7.33
CA ILE A 280 8.48 16.33 -6.12
C ILE A 280 9.34 15.62 -5.07
N VAL A 281 9.05 14.34 -4.82
CA VAL A 281 9.81 13.49 -3.89
C VAL A 281 11.25 13.31 -4.38
N TRP A 282 11.45 13.07 -5.66
CA TRP A 282 12.78 12.94 -6.26
C TRP A 282 13.62 14.22 -6.05
N LEU A 283 13.04 15.40 -6.32
CA LEU A 283 13.70 16.68 -6.11
C LEU A 283 14.02 16.95 -4.64
N TYR A 284 13.10 16.60 -3.75
CA TYR A 284 13.33 16.67 -2.31
C TYR A 284 14.56 15.84 -1.88
N ILE A 285 14.66 14.60 -2.36
CA ILE A 285 15.80 13.70 -2.07
C ILE A 285 17.10 14.29 -2.61
N LEU A 286 17.12 14.75 -3.87
CA LEU A 286 18.32 15.37 -4.45
C LEU A 286 18.76 16.63 -3.71
N GLY A 287 17.81 17.46 -3.29
CA GLY A 287 18.06 18.65 -2.49
C GLY A 287 18.70 18.32 -1.14
N LYS A 288 18.23 17.26 -0.48
CA LYS A 288 18.79 16.73 0.77
C LYS A 288 20.20 16.19 0.61
N GLN A 289 20.49 15.53 -0.51
CA GLN A 289 21.81 15.00 -0.82
C GLN A 289 22.83 16.06 -1.28
N GLY A 290 22.45 17.35 -1.30
CA GLY A 290 23.32 18.46 -1.72
C GLY A 290 23.39 18.67 -3.23
N HIS A 291 22.63 17.93 -4.03
CA HIS A 291 22.63 18.00 -5.50
C HIS A 291 21.66 19.07 -6.04
N LYS A 292 21.62 20.26 -5.42
CA LYS A 292 20.63 21.32 -5.73
C LYS A 292 20.65 21.77 -7.20
N THR A 293 21.84 21.90 -7.81
CA THR A 293 21.98 22.29 -9.22
C THR A 293 21.45 21.22 -10.18
N GLN A 294 21.67 19.94 -9.87
CA GLN A 294 21.12 18.83 -10.66
C GLN A 294 19.60 18.75 -10.52
N ALA A 295 19.07 18.96 -9.31
CA ALA A 295 17.63 19.06 -9.07
C ALA A 295 17.00 20.19 -9.91
N PHE A 296 17.63 21.37 -9.95
CA PHE A 296 17.17 22.49 -10.78
C PHE A 296 17.15 22.14 -12.28
N LEU A 297 18.22 21.49 -12.78
CA LEU A 297 18.26 21.04 -14.18
C LEU A 297 17.19 19.99 -14.49
N TYR A 298 16.92 19.05 -13.58
CA TYR A 298 15.84 18.08 -13.77
C TYR A 298 14.45 18.72 -13.73
N ILE A 299 14.23 19.77 -12.93
CA ILE A 299 13.00 20.57 -13.00
C ILE A 299 12.85 21.17 -14.39
N LEU A 300 13.91 21.79 -14.92
CA LEU A 300 13.89 22.42 -16.24
C LEU A 300 13.58 21.39 -17.34
N ILE A 301 14.27 20.26 -17.35
CA ILE A 301 14.04 19.17 -18.32
C ILE A 301 12.63 18.60 -18.15
N GLY A 302 12.19 18.38 -16.92
CA GLY A 302 10.84 17.89 -16.61
C GLY A 302 9.75 18.82 -17.13
N LEU A 303 9.92 20.13 -16.97
CA LEU A 303 9.01 21.14 -17.53
C LEU A 303 9.00 21.10 -19.06
N VAL A 304 10.16 20.98 -19.71
CA VAL A 304 10.24 20.84 -21.18
C VAL A 304 9.53 19.57 -21.65
N VAL A 305 9.74 18.43 -20.98
CA VAL A 305 9.06 17.18 -21.29
C VAL A 305 7.54 17.32 -21.10
N LEU A 306 7.09 17.94 -20.00
CA LEU A 306 5.68 18.18 -19.71
C LEU A 306 5.00 19.14 -20.68
N MET A 307 5.70 20.19 -21.13
CA MET A 307 5.11 21.20 -22.03
C MET A 307 5.17 20.80 -23.50
N ILE A 308 6.16 19.99 -23.91
CA ILE A 308 6.40 19.68 -25.33
C ILE A 308 6.13 18.20 -25.62
N VAL A 309 6.81 17.28 -24.93
CA VAL A 309 6.76 15.85 -25.25
C VAL A 309 5.40 15.26 -24.87
N VAL A 310 4.90 15.58 -23.68
CA VAL A 310 3.62 15.05 -23.19
C VAL A 310 2.45 15.48 -24.08
N PRO A 311 2.25 16.76 -24.45
CA PRO A 311 1.08 17.15 -25.26
C PRO A 311 1.18 16.69 -26.72
N ILE A 312 2.38 16.65 -27.30
CA ILE A 312 2.57 16.34 -28.73
C ILE A 312 2.59 14.83 -28.98
N THR A 313 3.19 14.04 -28.07
CA THR A 313 3.43 12.61 -28.30
C THR A 313 2.83 11.72 -27.22
N GLY A 314 2.99 12.06 -25.94
CA GLY A 314 2.61 11.19 -24.83
C GLY A 314 1.09 11.08 -24.63
N LEU A 315 0.40 12.22 -24.58
CA LEU A 315 -1.05 12.31 -24.40
C LEU A 315 -1.76 11.65 -25.57
N PRO A 316 -1.53 12.01 -26.85
CA PRO A 316 -2.20 11.35 -27.97
C PRO A 316 -1.96 9.82 -28.01
N PHE A 317 -0.75 9.35 -27.68
CA PHE A 317 -0.43 7.91 -27.66
C PHE A 317 -1.16 7.14 -26.55
N ILE A 318 -1.29 7.73 -25.35
CA ILE A 318 -1.93 7.07 -24.21
C ILE A 318 -3.46 7.29 -24.22
N SER A 319 -3.91 8.48 -24.64
CA SER A 319 -5.30 8.89 -24.60
C SER A 319 -6.08 8.55 -25.86
N GLY A 320 -5.43 8.21 -26.99
CA GLY A 320 -6.10 8.00 -28.27
C GLY A 320 -7.30 7.05 -28.18
N ASP A 321 -7.19 5.99 -27.38
CA ASP A 321 -8.22 4.94 -27.25
C ASP A 321 -8.54 4.54 -25.80
N ASN A 322 -7.91 5.16 -24.78
CA ASN A 322 -8.06 4.73 -23.38
C ASN A 322 -9.02 5.62 -22.58
N ILE A 323 -10.28 5.22 -22.55
CA ILE A 323 -11.35 5.89 -21.79
C ILE A 323 -11.00 5.95 -20.29
N VAL A 324 -10.46 4.87 -19.70
CA VAL A 324 -10.09 4.85 -18.26
C VAL A 324 -9.10 5.96 -17.95
N PHE A 325 -8.02 6.05 -18.75
CA PHE A 325 -6.98 7.04 -18.52
C PHE A 325 -7.53 8.47 -18.67
N GLN A 326 -8.34 8.74 -19.70
CA GLN A 326 -8.96 10.04 -19.89
C GLN A 326 -9.84 10.44 -18.70
N THR A 327 -10.72 9.53 -18.24
CA THR A 327 -11.57 9.77 -17.07
C THR A 327 -10.73 10.03 -15.82
N LYS A 328 -9.66 9.25 -15.58
CA LYS A 328 -8.80 9.44 -14.40
C LYS A 328 -7.92 10.69 -14.47
N MET A 329 -7.53 11.13 -15.65
CA MET A 329 -6.88 12.44 -15.82
C MET A 329 -7.84 13.59 -15.56
N ALA A 330 -9.10 13.49 -15.99
CA ALA A 330 -10.14 14.47 -15.66
C ALA A 330 -10.41 14.51 -14.14
N ASP A 331 -10.49 13.36 -13.48
CA ASP A 331 -10.61 13.25 -12.01
C ASP A 331 -9.52 14.07 -11.30
N VAL A 332 -8.27 13.94 -11.74
CA VAL A 332 -7.12 14.62 -11.15
C VAL A 332 -7.08 16.11 -11.52
N ALA A 333 -7.42 16.48 -12.75
CA ALA A 333 -7.48 17.88 -13.17
C ALA A 333 -8.57 18.65 -12.40
N GLY A 334 -9.72 18.02 -12.14
CA GLY A 334 -10.81 18.61 -11.35
C GLY A 334 -10.38 18.96 -9.91
N LEU A 335 -9.53 18.13 -9.29
CA LEU A 335 -8.96 18.43 -7.97
C LEU A 335 -8.12 19.71 -7.97
N LEU A 336 -7.45 20.04 -9.08
CA LEU A 336 -6.57 21.21 -9.20
C LEU A 336 -7.32 22.50 -9.48
N ASN A 337 -8.61 22.46 -9.87
CA ASN A 337 -9.43 23.63 -10.17
C ASN A 337 -9.97 24.32 -8.89
N TRP A 338 -9.16 24.39 -7.84
CA TRP A 338 -9.56 24.95 -6.55
C TRP A 338 -9.79 26.45 -6.66
N GLY A 339 -10.99 26.91 -6.27
CA GLY A 339 -11.36 28.33 -6.23
C GLY A 339 -12.39 28.80 -7.25
N SER A 340 -12.93 27.91 -8.10
CA SER A 340 -14.11 28.24 -8.92
C SER A 340 -15.39 28.31 -8.08
N ASP A 341 -16.36 29.11 -8.51
CA ASP A 341 -17.73 29.01 -7.99
C ASP A 341 -18.21 27.55 -8.16
N ASN A 342 -18.80 26.98 -7.11
CA ASN A 342 -19.19 25.56 -7.05
C ASN A 342 -18.04 24.55 -7.23
N TRP A 343 -16.81 24.90 -6.81
CA TRP A 343 -15.63 24.02 -6.89
C TRP A 343 -15.94 22.57 -6.53
N LEU A 344 -16.51 22.31 -5.35
CA LEU A 344 -16.79 20.94 -4.88
C LEU A 344 -17.71 20.16 -5.83
N LEU A 345 -18.71 20.81 -6.42
CA LEU A 345 -19.63 20.18 -7.37
C LEU A 345 -18.96 19.92 -8.73
N SER A 346 -17.98 20.73 -9.11
CA SER A 346 -17.20 20.57 -10.35
C SER A 346 -16.13 19.47 -10.27
N ILE A 347 -15.78 19.00 -9.06
CA ILE A 347 -14.85 17.90 -8.89
C ILE A 347 -15.54 16.59 -9.31
N PRO A 348 -14.86 15.73 -10.09
CA PRO A 348 -15.37 14.40 -10.40
C PRO A 348 -15.61 13.55 -9.16
N GLU A 349 -16.51 12.57 -9.28
CA GLU A 349 -17.13 11.87 -8.14
C GLU A 349 -16.14 11.23 -7.18
N SER A 350 -15.17 10.49 -7.71
CA SER A 350 -14.24 9.71 -6.89
C SER A 350 -13.39 10.61 -5.98
N PRO A 351 -12.71 11.65 -6.49
CA PRO A 351 -12.06 12.63 -5.61
C PRO A 351 -13.02 13.43 -4.71
N ARG A 352 -14.20 13.79 -5.21
CA ARG A 352 -15.23 14.50 -4.42
C ARG A 352 -15.65 13.69 -3.20
N MET A 353 -15.88 12.38 -3.37
CA MET A 353 -16.24 11.45 -2.30
C MET A 353 -15.19 11.45 -1.17
N ARG A 354 -13.89 11.43 -1.49
CA ARG A 354 -12.82 11.47 -0.47
C ARG A 354 -12.82 12.76 0.34
N ILE A 355 -13.11 13.89 -0.30
CA ILE A 355 -13.21 15.19 0.37
C ILE A 355 -14.46 15.22 1.26
N THR A 356 -15.60 14.74 0.74
CA THR A 356 -16.85 14.73 1.50
C THR A 356 -16.81 13.76 2.67
N GLU A 357 -16.10 12.63 2.57
CA GLU A 357 -15.80 11.76 3.71
C GLU A 357 -15.06 12.51 4.81
N PHE A 358 -13.99 13.25 4.48
CA PHE A 358 -13.25 14.04 5.45
C PHE A 358 -14.14 15.09 6.14
N MET A 359 -14.98 15.77 5.36
CA MET A 359 -15.92 16.76 5.86
C MET A 359 -16.99 16.13 6.76
N ASN A 360 -17.55 14.98 6.38
CA ASN A 360 -18.55 14.27 7.18
C ASN A 360 -17.94 13.73 8.48
N VAL A 361 -16.68 13.25 8.49
CA VAL A 361 -15.97 12.92 9.77
C VAL A 361 -15.81 14.16 10.65
N GLY A 362 -15.46 15.31 10.07
CA GLY A 362 -15.38 16.56 10.82
C GLY A 362 -16.71 16.97 11.42
N TYR A 363 -17.79 16.86 10.64
CA TYR A 363 -19.15 17.17 11.09
C TYR A 363 -19.63 16.20 12.18
N GLU A 364 -19.31 14.92 12.03
CA GLU A 364 -19.55 13.87 13.02
C GLU A 364 -18.96 14.25 14.39
N TYR A 365 -17.75 14.82 14.40
CA TYR A 365 -17.08 15.26 15.63
C TYR A 365 -17.62 16.57 16.20
N ILE A 366 -18.30 17.38 15.38
CA ILE A 366 -19.06 18.53 15.88
C ILE A 366 -20.31 18.04 16.61
N LEU A 367 -21.01 17.05 16.06
CA LEU A 367 -22.20 16.45 16.70
C LEU A 367 -21.85 15.63 17.94
N HIS A 368 -20.71 14.95 17.92
CA HIS A 368 -20.25 14.05 18.98
C HIS A 368 -18.84 14.44 19.46
N PRO A 369 -18.69 15.53 20.23
CA PRO A 369 -17.38 16.09 20.59
C PRO A 369 -16.44 15.15 21.35
N TRP A 370 -16.97 14.13 22.02
CA TRP A 370 -16.15 13.15 22.75
C TRP A 370 -15.31 12.26 21.82
N TYR A 371 -15.65 12.16 20.53
CA TYR A 371 -14.85 11.42 19.54
C TYR A 371 -13.71 12.25 18.94
N VAL A 372 -13.64 13.57 19.18
CA VAL A 372 -12.64 14.46 18.55
C VAL A 372 -11.20 13.97 18.73
N PHE A 373 -10.83 13.51 19.94
CA PHE A 373 -9.45 13.10 20.22
C PHE A 373 -9.17 11.63 19.94
N GLY A 374 -10.12 10.74 20.29
CA GLY A 374 -9.94 9.30 20.21
C GLY A 374 -10.50 8.66 18.93
N GLY A 375 -11.24 9.42 18.13
CA GLY A 375 -12.02 8.91 17.00
C GLY A 375 -13.13 7.97 17.43
N LYS A 376 -13.69 7.27 16.45
CA LYS A 376 -14.72 6.23 16.66
C LYS A 376 -14.16 4.81 16.64
N GLY A 377 -12.84 4.66 16.52
CA GLY A 377 -12.16 3.38 16.51
C GLY A 377 -12.44 2.51 15.29
N PHE A 378 -12.05 1.24 15.35
CA PHE A 378 -12.10 0.31 14.21
C PHE A 378 -13.51 0.03 13.70
N CYS A 379 -14.55 0.25 14.51
CA CYS A 379 -15.95 0.13 14.06
C CYS A 379 -16.63 1.48 13.89
N GLY A 380 -15.83 2.55 13.81
CA GLY A 380 -16.32 3.88 13.55
C GLY A 380 -17.04 3.96 12.22
N ASN A 381 -18.15 4.69 12.24
CA ASN A 381 -18.96 4.95 11.07
C ASN A 381 -19.35 6.43 11.04
N ILE A 382 -19.73 6.91 9.85
CA ILE A 382 -20.26 8.26 9.62
C ILE A 382 -21.57 8.17 8.86
N GLN A 383 -22.44 9.16 9.05
CA GLN A 383 -23.56 9.40 8.13
C GLN A 383 -23.20 10.51 7.15
N ASP A 384 -23.98 10.63 6.07
CA ASP A 384 -23.88 11.77 5.16
C ASP A 384 -24.67 12.97 5.71
N HIS A 385 -24.17 13.54 6.81
CA HIS A 385 -24.82 14.68 7.48
C HIS A 385 -24.96 15.89 6.57
N LEU A 386 -24.07 16.03 5.60
CA LEU A 386 -24.01 17.17 4.70
C LEU A 386 -24.84 16.95 3.41
N GLY A 387 -25.36 15.75 3.17
CA GLY A 387 -26.08 15.41 1.93
C GLY A 387 -25.22 15.55 0.68
N LEU A 388 -23.91 15.30 0.79
CA LEU A 388 -22.93 15.51 -0.29
C LEU A 388 -22.54 14.19 -0.99
N PHE A 389 -22.99 13.05 -0.49
CA PHE A 389 -22.83 11.77 -1.19
C PHE A 389 -23.83 11.69 -2.34
N THR A 390 -23.29 11.75 -3.56
CA THR A 390 -24.06 11.87 -4.80
C THR A 390 -24.23 10.54 -5.53
N PHE A 391 -23.35 9.56 -5.23
CA PHE A 391 -23.36 8.21 -5.79
C PHE A 391 -23.02 7.22 -4.68
N LEU A 392 -24.07 6.64 -4.12
CA LEU A 392 -24.01 5.62 -3.08
C LEU A 392 -24.34 4.28 -3.73
N ASP A 393 -23.31 3.61 -4.22
CA ASP A 393 -23.42 2.30 -4.86
C ASP A 393 -22.42 1.29 -4.27
N GLU A 394 -22.54 0.05 -4.72
CA GLU A 394 -21.70 -1.08 -4.29
C GLU A 394 -20.21 -0.90 -4.63
N SER A 395 -19.87 0.03 -5.52
CA SER A 395 -18.48 0.33 -5.87
C SER A 395 -17.79 1.19 -4.81
N ALA A 396 -18.57 1.95 -4.05
CA ALA A 396 -18.11 2.85 -2.99
C ALA A 396 -18.24 2.24 -1.59
N PHE A 397 -19.39 1.59 -1.32
CA PHE A 397 -19.71 1.02 -0.01
C PHE A 397 -20.43 -0.32 -0.17
N SER A 398 -20.24 -1.22 0.79
CA SER A 398 -20.97 -2.48 0.82
C SER A 398 -22.49 -2.25 0.92
N ASN A 399 -23.29 -3.16 0.35
CA ASN A 399 -24.75 -3.17 0.51
C ASN A 399 -25.20 -3.02 1.97
N TRP A 400 -24.46 -3.65 2.86
CA TRP A 400 -24.72 -3.56 4.29
C TRP A 400 -24.62 -2.12 4.84
N GLN A 401 -23.63 -1.34 4.38
CA GLN A 401 -23.46 0.07 4.75
C GLN A 401 -24.53 0.95 4.11
N LEU A 402 -24.83 0.70 2.83
CA LEU A 402 -25.84 1.44 2.07
C LEU A 402 -27.22 1.32 2.73
N GLU A 403 -27.62 0.10 3.13
CA GLU A 403 -28.87 -0.12 3.84
C GLU A 403 -28.90 0.45 5.26
N LEU A 404 -27.75 0.53 5.94
CA LEU A 404 -27.65 1.13 7.27
C LEU A 404 -27.66 2.66 7.19
N GLY A 405 -27.28 3.24 6.06
CA GLY A 405 -27.02 4.67 5.92
C GLY A 405 -25.81 5.13 6.75
N ALA A 406 -24.91 4.21 7.10
CA ALA A 406 -23.71 4.50 7.88
C ALA A 406 -22.47 3.84 7.25
N TYR A 407 -21.43 4.64 7.04
CA TYR A 407 -20.27 4.31 6.20
C TYR A 407 -19.01 4.18 7.05
N ARG A 408 -18.21 3.14 6.79
CA ARG A 408 -17.13 2.65 7.70
C ARG A 408 -15.84 2.19 7.02
N GLY A 409 -15.72 2.40 5.72
CA GLY A 409 -14.54 2.04 4.92
C GLY A 409 -14.10 3.25 4.12
N LEU A 410 -13.62 4.29 4.80
CA LEU A 410 -13.30 5.54 4.14
C LEU A 410 -12.14 5.39 3.18
N HIS A 411 -12.19 6.15 2.09
CA HIS A 411 -11.17 6.15 1.07
C HIS A 411 -9.97 6.99 1.52
N GLU A 412 -8.76 6.47 1.35
CA GLU A 412 -7.47 7.06 1.76
C GLU A 412 -7.10 6.93 3.25
N SER A 413 -5.79 6.83 3.51
CA SER A 413 -5.27 6.64 4.87
C SER A 413 -5.62 7.83 5.77
N PHE A 414 -5.57 9.07 5.29
CA PHE A 414 -5.84 10.23 6.14
C PHE A 414 -7.29 10.27 6.64
N ASN A 415 -8.27 9.92 5.80
CA ASN A 415 -9.66 9.77 6.21
C ASN A 415 -9.82 8.65 7.23
N THR A 416 -9.19 7.50 6.96
CA THR A 416 -9.16 6.36 7.87
C THR A 416 -8.58 6.73 9.25
N PHE A 417 -7.40 7.35 9.29
CA PHE A 417 -6.77 7.77 10.55
C PHE A 417 -7.61 8.83 11.26
N PHE A 418 -8.28 9.71 10.52
CA PHE A 418 -9.16 10.71 11.10
C PHE A 418 -10.39 10.06 11.73
N LEU A 419 -11.12 9.20 11.03
CA LEU A 419 -12.30 8.51 11.57
C LEU A 419 -11.97 7.61 12.76
N VAL A 420 -10.93 6.78 12.63
CA VAL A 420 -10.59 5.76 13.62
C VAL A 420 -9.96 6.39 14.85
N GLY A 421 -9.04 7.35 14.68
CA GLY A 421 -8.23 7.90 15.77
C GLY A 421 -8.49 9.37 16.09
N GLY A 422 -9.43 10.04 15.41
CA GLY A 422 -9.68 11.46 15.60
C GLY A 422 -8.45 12.32 15.25
N ILE A 423 -8.30 13.44 15.95
CA ILE A 423 -7.12 14.31 15.84
C ILE A 423 -5.84 13.56 16.25
N SER A 424 -5.91 12.63 17.21
CA SER A 424 -4.73 11.86 17.61
C SER A 424 -4.24 10.93 16.49
N GLY A 425 -5.16 10.34 15.72
CA GLY A 425 -4.87 9.56 14.52
C GLY A 425 -4.17 10.40 13.44
N LEU A 426 -4.69 11.59 13.14
CA LEU A 426 -4.04 12.52 12.21
C LEU A 426 -2.64 12.92 12.69
N TYR A 427 -2.48 13.23 13.98
CA TYR A 427 -1.17 13.53 14.55
C TYR A 427 -0.20 12.36 14.39
N ILE A 428 -0.62 11.12 14.64
CA ILE A 428 0.19 9.92 14.46
C ILE A 428 0.64 9.75 13.01
N LEU A 429 -0.29 9.90 12.06
CA LEU A 429 0.00 9.81 10.63
C LEU A 429 1.03 10.88 10.23
N PHE A 430 0.74 12.16 10.46
CA PHE A 430 1.59 13.26 10.00
C PHE A 430 2.93 13.33 10.76
N SER A 431 2.97 13.01 12.06
CA SER A 431 4.23 12.96 12.80
C SER A 431 5.11 11.80 12.33
N SER A 432 4.54 10.64 11.99
CA SER A 432 5.30 9.50 11.43
C SER A 432 5.80 9.83 10.03
N LEU A 433 4.98 10.46 9.19
CA LEU A 433 5.40 10.92 7.86
C LEU A 433 6.50 11.97 7.93
N LYS A 434 6.41 12.91 8.87
CA LYS A 434 7.49 13.89 9.12
C LYS A 434 8.81 13.20 9.47
N ASP A 435 8.75 12.19 10.34
CA ASP A 435 9.92 11.42 10.74
C ASP A 435 10.51 10.60 9.58
N ILE A 436 9.66 10.03 8.72
CA ILE A 436 10.07 9.32 7.50
C ILE A 436 10.69 10.29 6.48
N LEU A 437 10.01 11.39 6.15
CA LEU A 437 10.46 12.39 5.17
C LEU A 437 11.83 12.96 5.54
N LYS A 438 12.07 13.25 6.83
CA LYS A 438 13.36 13.76 7.32
C LYS A 438 14.55 12.85 7.01
N ASN A 439 14.32 11.56 6.81
CA ASN A 439 15.37 10.54 6.63
C ASN A 439 15.24 9.79 5.30
N MET A 440 14.36 10.24 4.40
CA MET A 440 14.06 9.53 3.16
C MET A 440 15.27 9.47 2.21
N ASP A 441 16.17 10.44 2.29
CA ASP A 441 17.41 10.48 1.51
C ASP A 441 18.44 9.41 1.93
N LEU A 442 18.32 8.88 3.14
CA LEU A 442 19.22 7.88 3.71
C LEU A 442 18.90 6.45 3.29
N SER A 443 17.62 6.15 2.99
CA SER A 443 17.20 4.83 2.53
C SER A 443 16.05 4.94 1.53
N PRO A 444 16.16 4.33 0.33
CA PRO A 444 15.05 4.32 -0.64
C PRO A 444 13.84 3.53 -0.16
N TRP A 445 14.03 2.58 0.77
CA TRP A 445 12.92 1.77 1.24
C TRP A 445 11.98 2.57 2.16
N LEU A 446 12.50 3.60 2.85
CA LEU A 446 11.66 4.55 3.58
C LEU A 446 10.71 5.33 2.65
N MET A 447 11.11 5.59 1.41
CA MET A 447 10.23 6.26 0.44
C MET A 447 8.98 5.41 0.15
N PHE A 448 9.15 4.13 -0.21
CA PHE A 448 8.02 3.23 -0.45
C PHE A 448 7.20 2.99 0.82
N GLY A 449 7.86 2.85 1.98
CA GLY A 449 7.18 2.74 3.27
C GLY A 449 6.33 3.96 3.62
N GLY A 450 6.83 5.16 3.34
CA GLY A 450 6.11 6.41 3.53
C GLY A 450 4.92 6.58 2.58
N LEU A 451 5.11 6.27 1.28
CA LEU A 451 4.03 6.26 0.29
C LEU A 451 2.92 5.28 0.69
N TRP A 452 3.29 4.07 1.12
CA TRP A 452 2.34 3.09 1.64
C TRP A 452 1.57 3.62 2.84
N LEU A 453 2.26 4.13 3.87
CA LEU A 453 1.61 4.62 5.08
C LEU A 453 0.64 5.78 4.79
N PHE A 454 0.98 6.64 3.82
CA PHE A 454 0.15 7.80 3.49
C PHE A 454 -1.05 7.47 2.58
N LEU A 455 -0.89 6.57 1.60
CA LEU A 455 -1.90 6.36 0.54
C LEU A 455 -2.60 5.00 0.59
N PHE A 456 -2.03 4.02 1.29
CA PHE A 456 -2.44 2.61 1.19
C PHE A 456 -2.62 1.91 2.54
N TYR A 457 -2.61 2.64 3.65
CA TYR A 457 -2.90 2.05 4.95
C TYR A 457 -4.34 1.53 4.98
N GLY A 458 -4.50 0.23 5.21
CA GLY A 458 -5.82 -0.42 5.21
C GLY A 458 -6.44 -0.66 3.82
N TYR A 459 -5.69 -0.50 2.73
CA TYR A 459 -6.20 -0.68 1.36
C TYR A 459 -6.14 -2.15 0.90
N HIS A 460 -4.95 -2.63 0.53
CA HIS A 460 -4.72 -3.99 0.04
C HIS A 460 -3.58 -4.64 0.80
N MET A 461 -3.73 -5.91 1.20
CA MET A 461 -2.72 -6.68 1.92
C MET A 461 -1.46 -6.91 1.08
N ASN A 462 -1.60 -7.12 -0.23
CA ASN A 462 -0.48 -7.32 -1.17
C ASN A 462 0.39 -6.08 -1.28
N VAL A 463 -0.24 -4.90 -1.40
CA VAL A 463 0.45 -3.61 -1.39
C VAL A 463 1.07 -3.36 -0.02
N SER A 464 0.37 -3.76 1.04
CA SER A 464 0.81 -3.56 2.42
C SER A 464 2.06 -4.35 2.79
N ILE A 465 2.20 -5.61 2.37
CA ILE A 465 3.41 -6.37 2.72
C ILE A 465 4.68 -5.76 2.09
N PHE A 466 4.60 -5.26 0.84
CA PHE A 466 5.71 -4.57 0.21
C PHE A 466 6.02 -3.24 0.91
N GLY A 467 4.99 -2.44 1.19
CA GLY A 467 5.11 -1.16 1.89
C GLY A 467 5.67 -1.32 3.31
N ILE A 468 5.15 -2.26 4.08
CA ILE A 468 5.58 -2.58 5.45
C ILE A 468 7.02 -3.07 5.45
N THR A 469 7.37 -4.03 4.59
CA THR A 469 8.74 -4.54 4.52
C THR A 469 9.71 -3.43 4.14
N SER A 470 9.34 -2.57 3.20
CA SER A 470 10.13 -1.40 2.83
C SER A 470 10.29 -0.41 3.99
N LEU A 471 9.20 -0.12 4.73
CA LEU A 471 9.24 0.74 5.92
C LEU A 471 10.19 0.19 6.98
N VAL A 472 10.04 -1.08 7.36
CA VAL A 472 10.86 -1.71 8.40
C VAL A 472 12.34 -1.76 8.00
N VAL A 473 12.63 -2.17 6.76
CA VAL A 473 14.00 -2.17 6.22
C VAL A 473 14.60 -0.77 6.27
N GLY A 474 13.86 0.24 5.82
CA GLY A 474 14.31 1.62 5.81
C GLY A 474 14.57 2.19 7.20
N LEU A 475 13.74 1.85 8.19
CA LEU A 475 13.94 2.27 9.58
C LEU A 475 15.22 1.66 10.17
N ILE A 476 15.46 0.37 9.93
CA ILE A 476 16.68 -0.31 10.39
C ILE A 476 17.92 0.28 9.71
N GLU A 477 17.86 0.65 8.43
CA GLU A 477 19.00 1.29 7.74
C GLU A 477 19.33 2.67 8.33
N VAL A 478 18.34 3.51 8.58
CA VAL A 478 18.57 4.83 9.17
C VAL A 478 19.18 4.74 10.56
N ASP A 479 18.69 3.82 11.38
CA ASP A 479 19.23 3.60 12.72
C ASP A 479 20.69 3.12 12.65
N LYS A 480 21.06 2.30 11.65
CA LYS A 480 22.44 1.85 11.42
C LYS A 480 23.37 2.95 10.90
N ILE A 481 22.86 3.93 10.16
CA ILE A 481 23.65 5.06 9.62
C ILE A 481 23.93 6.12 10.71
N ARG A 482 23.07 6.22 11.72
CA ARG A 482 23.18 7.20 12.81
C ARG A 482 24.10 6.75 13.96
N LEU A 483 24.40 5.46 14.04
CA LEU A 483 25.41 4.88 14.93
C LEU A 483 26.79 4.98 14.28
#